data_AF-A0A226MEV1-F1
#
_entry.id   AF-A0A226MEV1-F1
#
_cell.length_a   1.000
_cell.length_b   1.000
_cell.length_c   1.000
_cell.angle_alpha   90.00
_cell.angle_beta   90.00
_cell.angle_gamma   90.00
#
_symmetry.space_group_name_H-M   'P 1'
#
loop_
_entity.id
_entity.type
_entity.pdbx_description
1 polymer ?
#
loop_
_entity_poly.entity_id
_entity_poly.type
_entity_poly.pdbx_seq_one_letter_code
_entity_poly.pdbx_strand_id
1 'polypeptide(L)'
;MPTWMMADDDRYPTMSTRTTSSQPKAQQFPGNCTLEKALETIVNIYHQYSIREGQLDLLNFNDFKTLLTERAPNFLSVCGRNRPGYLENLFKETDLNKDKELTFEEFTIVLAKVTDDAHRIIHKDDRYTCCDPDLILFIRFSQGCQTQGPLSELEKAIDVIIDVFHQYSRREGDKDTLTKRELKLLIEKQLANYLKHVKNQASIDQIFKDLDVNKDDQLSFGEVMLLIVRVIVATHEHLHFCEDHQHQHQHQHQHQHNH
;
A
#
# COMPACT_ATOMS: atom_id res chain seq x y z
N MET A 1 -74.30 5.28 19.37
CA MET A 1 -74.15 6.18 20.54
C MET A 1 -73.35 5.42 21.58
N PRO A 2 -72.25 5.98 22.12
CA PRO A 2 -71.15 5.26 22.75
C PRO A 2 -71.36 5.01 24.26
N THR A 3 -70.66 4.04 24.84
CA THR A 3 -70.68 3.76 26.30
C THR A 3 -69.34 3.23 26.85
N TRP A 4 -68.20 3.51 26.21
CA TRP A 4 -66.90 3.05 26.71
C TRP A 4 -65.87 4.17 26.87
N MET A 5 -66.33 5.40 27.14
CA MET A 5 -65.54 6.29 27.99
C MET A 5 -65.42 5.64 29.37
N MET A 6 -64.19 5.63 29.91
CA MET A 6 -63.76 5.20 31.25
C MET A 6 -63.39 3.72 31.40
N ALA A 7 -62.08 3.43 31.34
CA ALA A 7 -61.29 3.09 32.55
C ALA A 7 -59.84 2.76 32.15
N ASP A 8 -58.92 3.27 32.96
CA ASP A 8 -57.47 3.16 32.87
C ASP A 8 -56.91 1.76 33.24
N ASP A 9 -55.64 1.60 32.85
CA ASP A 9 -54.58 0.80 33.47
C ASP A 9 -54.51 -0.71 33.16
N ASP A 10 -53.54 -1.10 32.30
CA ASP A 10 -52.32 -1.77 32.77
C ASP A 10 -51.39 -2.10 31.58
N ARG A 11 -50.14 -1.64 31.72
CA ARG A 11 -48.86 -2.18 31.23
C ARG A 11 -48.89 -3.28 30.16
N TYR A 12 -48.24 -3.03 29.01
CA TYR A 12 -47.03 -3.70 28.49
C TYR A 12 -46.74 -3.19 27.06
N PRO A 13 -45.49 -2.79 26.72
CA PRO A 13 -45.19 -2.16 25.44
C PRO A 13 -45.15 -3.17 24.29
N THR A 14 -45.81 -2.80 23.19
CA THR A 14 -45.84 -3.53 21.92
C THR A 14 -44.51 -3.43 21.18
N MET A 15 -44.04 -4.59 20.71
CA MET A 15 -42.88 -4.74 19.83
C MET A 15 -43.09 -3.97 18.53
N SER A 16 -42.29 -2.93 18.31
CA SER A 16 -42.14 -2.28 17.01
C SER A 16 -41.18 -3.11 16.16
N THR A 17 -41.69 -3.71 15.08
CA THR A 17 -40.87 -4.38 14.07
C THR A 17 -40.00 -3.34 13.36
N ARG A 18 -38.75 -3.21 13.81
CA ARG A 18 -37.72 -2.45 13.12
C ARG A 18 -36.94 -3.41 12.25
N THR A 19 -37.16 -3.35 10.94
CA THR A 19 -36.29 -3.99 9.94
C THR A 19 -34.92 -3.35 10.07
N THR A 20 -34.03 -3.98 10.83
CA THR A 20 -32.61 -3.64 10.84
C THR A 20 -31.98 -4.21 9.58
N SER A 21 -31.90 -3.39 8.54
CA SER A 21 -30.89 -3.52 7.49
C SER A 21 -29.52 -3.38 8.17
N SER A 22 -28.93 -4.49 8.59
CA SER A 22 -27.54 -4.53 9.04
C SER A 22 -26.63 -4.37 7.82
N GLN A 23 -26.32 -3.13 7.45
CA GLN A 23 -25.11 -2.87 6.69
C GLN A 23 -23.91 -3.40 7.50
N PRO A 24 -22.93 -4.08 6.88
CA PRO A 24 -21.72 -4.47 7.58
C PRO A 24 -21.04 -3.18 8.06
N LYS A 25 -20.84 -3.06 9.39
CA LYS A 25 -19.99 -2.00 9.95
C LYS A 25 -18.63 -2.14 9.29
N ALA A 26 -18.25 -1.15 8.47
CA ALA A 26 -16.86 -0.98 8.09
C ALA A 26 -16.07 -0.86 9.39
N GLN A 27 -15.24 -1.85 9.70
CA GLN A 27 -14.27 -1.74 10.78
C GLN A 27 -13.45 -0.49 10.52
N GLN A 28 -13.66 0.50 11.38
CA GLN A 28 -12.91 1.75 11.36
C GLN A 28 -11.55 1.46 11.98
N PHE A 29 -10.49 1.80 11.25
CA PHE A 29 -9.11 1.51 11.62
C PHE A 29 -8.71 2.20 12.92
N PRO A 30 -8.04 1.50 13.86
CA PRO A 30 -7.28 2.16 14.92
C PRO A 30 -5.97 2.74 14.35
N GLY A 31 -5.84 4.06 14.35
CA GLY A 31 -4.60 4.85 14.50
C GLY A 31 -3.35 4.53 13.65
N ASN A 32 -3.11 5.40 12.65
CA ASN A 32 -1.80 5.95 12.23
C ASN A 32 -0.88 5.27 11.18
N CYS A 33 -1.27 4.23 10.44
CA CYS A 33 -0.59 3.92 9.16
C CYS A 33 -1.60 3.51 8.09
N THR A 34 -1.93 4.43 7.17
CA THR A 34 -2.74 4.14 5.98
C THR A 34 -1.82 3.66 4.86
N LEU A 35 -2.38 2.98 3.84
CA LEU A 35 -1.64 2.65 2.62
C LEU A 35 -0.94 3.90 2.04
N GLU A 36 -1.62 5.05 2.04
CA GLU A 36 -1.04 6.31 1.58
C GLU A 36 0.23 6.70 2.34
N LYS A 37 0.21 6.56 3.68
CA LYS A 37 1.39 6.85 4.51
C LYS A 37 2.56 5.93 4.17
N ALA A 38 2.28 4.66 3.91
CA ALA A 38 3.30 3.70 3.48
C ALA A 38 3.90 4.10 2.12
N LEU A 39 3.08 4.53 1.16
CA LEU A 39 3.55 5.01 -0.15
C LEU A 39 4.38 6.30 -0.03
N GLU A 40 3.94 7.28 0.78
CA GLU A 40 4.73 8.47 1.10
C GLU A 40 6.09 8.11 1.72
N THR A 41 6.10 7.19 2.68
CA THR A 41 7.34 6.71 3.31
C THR A 41 8.30 6.13 2.28
N ILE A 42 7.81 5.36 1.30
CA ILE A 42 8.66 4.78 0.26
C ILE A 42 9.27 5.87 -0.63
N VAL A 43 8.48 6.87 -1.05
CA VAL A 43 8.98 8.02 -1.82
C VAL A 43 10.07 8.76 -1.04
N ASN A 44 9.81 9.08 0.23
CA ASN A 44 10.76 9.78 1.08
C ASN A 44 12.07 8.98 1.28
N ILE A 45 11.99 7.66 1.39
CA ILE A 45 13.17 6.81 1.49
C ILE A 45 13.96 6.85 0.18
N TYR A 46 13.31 6.81 -0.98
CA TYR A 46 14.03 6.98 -2.25
C TYR A 46 14.81 8.31 -2.28
N HIS A 47 14.13 9.43 -2.00
CA HIS A 47 14.73 10.77 -1.97
C HIS A 47 15.91 10.89 -0.98
N GLN A 48 15.82 10.24 0.18
CA GLN A 48 16.90 10.25 1.17
C GLN A 48 18.20 9.63 0.66
N TYR A 49 18.13 8.70 -0.30
CA TYR A 49 19.30 8.00 -0.82
C TYR A 49 19.71 8.48 -2.22
N SER A 50 18.79 9.01 -3.04
CA SER A 50 19.11 9.53 -4.37
C SER A 50 20.02 10.77 -4.32
N ILE A 51 19.99 11.52 -3.23
CA ILE A 51 20.80 12.74 -3.05
C ILE A 51 22.09 12.55 -2.24
N ARG A 52 22.48 11.32 -1.89
CA ARG A 52 23.62 11.06 -0.98
C ARG A 52 24.98 11.31 -1.62
N GLU A 53 25.23 10.71 -2.78
CA GLU A 53 26.50 10.85 -3.51
C GLU A 53 26.39 11.77 -4.75
N GLY A 54 25.17 12.17 -5.15
CA GLY A 54 24.90 12.96 -6.36
C GLY A 54 24.01 14.21 -6.13
N GLN A 55 23.76 14.96 -7.22
CA GLN A 55 22.88 16.15 -7.24
C GLN A 55 21.52 15.90 -7.93
N LEU A 56 21.28 14.69 -8.45
CA LEU A 56 20.09 14.36 -9.22
C LEU A 56 19.24 13.36 -8.46
N ASP A 57 17.92 13.38 -8.70
CA ASP A 57 16.96 12.47 -8.09
C ASP A 57 17.05 11.04 -8.68
N LEU A 58 18.25 10.46 -8.64
CA LEU A 58 18.65 9.19 -9.24
C LEU A 58 19.44 8.34 -8.23
N LEU A 59 19.24 7.02 -8.24
CA LEU A 59 20.00 6.08 -7.41
C LEU A 59 21.08 5.38 -8.22
N ASN A 60 22.35 5.73 -8.00
CA ASN A 60 23.45 4.91 -8.49
C ASN A 60 23.52 3.57 -7.72
N PHE A 61 24.36 2.64 -8.20
CA PHE A 61 24.47 1.31 -7.60
C PHE A 61 24.89 1.32 -6.11
N ASN A 62 25.78 2.22 -5.68
CA ASN A 62 26.22 2.28 -4.28
C ASN A 62 25.08 2.75 -3.36
N ASP A 63 24.36 3.78 -3.77
CA ASP A 63 23.23 4.32 -3.02
C ASP A 63 22.07 3.32 -2.98
N PHE A 64 21.76 2.68 -4.11
CA PHE A 64 20.79 1.58 -4.18
C PHE A 64 21.14 0.42 -3.24
N LYS A 65 22.39 -0.04 -3.28
CA LYS A 65 22.86 -1.12 -2.41
C LYS A 65 22.74 -0.74 -0.94
N THR A 66 23.10 0.50 -0.61
CA THR A 66 23.00 1.04 0.75
C THR A 66 21.55 1.12 1.21
N LEU A 67 20.64 1.64 0.37
CA LEU A 67 19.21 1.71 0.63
C LEU A 67 18.65 0.35 1.01
N LEU A 68 18.85 -0.68 0.18
CA LEU A 68 18.30 -2.01 0.46
C LEU A 68 18.97 -2.69 1.66
N THR A 69 20.27 -2.47 1.89
CA THR A 69 20.98 -3.06 3.03
C THR A 69 20.56 -2.43 4.35
N GLU A 70 20.37 -1.11 4.40
CA GLU A 70 19.99 -0.37 5.62
C GLU A 70 18.48 -0.41 5.87
N ARG A 71 17.67 -0.32 4.81
CA ARG A 71 16.21 -0.21 4.90
C ARG A 71 15.48 -1.50 4.60
N ALA A 72 16.12 -2.58 4.17
CA ALA A 72 15.44 -3.87 4.00
C ALA A 72 16.28 -5.09 4.45
N PRO A 73 16.97 -5.02 5.62
CA PRO A 73 17.88 -6.09 6.04
C PRO A 73 17.17 -7.43 6.32
N ASN A 74 15.98 -7.39 6.92
CA ASN A 74 15.19 -8.59 7.21
C ASN A 74 14.68 -9.20 5.90
N PHE A 75 14.21 -8.37 4.96
CA PHE A 75 13.82 -8.84 3.64
C PHE A 75 14.97 -9.58 2.94
N LEU A 76 16.16 -8.98 2.88
CA LEU A 76 17.31 -9.60 2.21
C LEU A 76 17.70 -10.93 2.85
N SER A 77 17.59 -11.02 4.18
CA SER A 77 17.86 -12.23 4.95
C SER A 77 16.81 -13.32 4.72
N VAL A 78 15.53 -13.01 4.99
CA VAL A 78 14.40 -13.96 4.95
C VAL A 78 14.14 -14.47 3.53
N CYS A 79 14.28 -13.60 2.53
CA CYS A 79 14.04 -14.00 1.14
C CYS A 79 15.20 -14.81 0.53
N GLY A 80 16.24 -15.12 1.31
CA GLY A 80 17.44 -15.80 0.82
C GLY A 80 18.17 -15.00 -0.26
N ARG A 81 17.96 -13.67 -0.25
CA ARG A 81 18.46 -12.71 -1.24
C ARG A 81 19.77 -12.04 -0.81
N ASN A 82 20.32 -12.41 0.34
CA ASN A 82 21.67 -12.01 0.78
C ASN A 82 22.81 -12.77 0.04
N ARG A 83 22.55 -13.26 -1.18
CA ARG A 83 23.58 -13.93 -1.99
C ARG A 83 24.46 -12.89 -2.66
N PRO A 84 25.79 -13.12 -2.75
CA PRO A 84 26.67 -12.27 -3.53
C PRO A 84 26.14 -12.09 -4.97
N GLY A 85 26.11 -10.85 -5.44
CA GLY A 85 25.64 -10.51 -6.80
C GLY A 85 24.13 -10.40 -6.98
N TYR A 86 23.29 -10.72 -5.97
CA TYR A 86 21.84 -10.56 -6.11
C TYR A 86 21.45 -9.10 -6.39
N LEU A 87 21.93 -8.16 -5.56
CA LEU A 87 21.64 -6.74 -5.72
C LEU A 87 22.19 -6.18 -7.04
N GLU A 88 23.35 -6.67 -7.51
CA GLU A 88 23.91 -6.28 -8.80
C GLU A 88 23.04 -6.73 -9.97
N ASN A 89 22.52 -7.95 -9.91
CA ASN A 89 21.62 -8.46 -10.94
C ASN A 89 20.28 -7.73 -10.90
N LEU A 90 19.71 -7.53 -9.71
CA LEU A 90 18.47 -6.79 -9.53
C LEU A 90 18.59 -5.37 -10.09
N PHE A 91 19.68 -4.65 -9.76
CA PHE A 91 19.97 -3.33 -10.29
C PHE A 91 20.05 -3.33 -11.83
N LYS A 92 20.82 -4.26 -12.42
CA LYS A 92 20.97 -4.36 -13.89
C LYS A 92 19.67 -4.73 -14.60
N GLU A 93 18.79 -5.49 -13.95
CA GLU A 93 17.50 -5.85 -14.51
C GLU A 93 16.50 -4.69 -14.48
N THR A 94 16.67 -3.75 -13.54
CA THR A 94 15.76 -2.61 -13.37
C THR A 94 16.27 -1.31 -13.95
N ASP A 95 17.58 -1.19 -14.20
CA ASP A 95 18.19 -0.14 -15.04
C ASP A 95 17.83 -0.40 -16.51
N LEU A 96 16.68 0.10 -16.94
CA LEU A 96 16.07 -0.20 -18.24
C LEU A 96 16.78 0.57 -19.35
N ASN A 97 17.16 1.82 -19.06
CA ASN A 97 17.83 2.70 -20.02
C ASN A 97 19.37 2.45 -20.09
N LYS A 98 19.93 1.70 -19.13
CA LYS A 98 21.34 1.29 -19.02
C LYS A 98 22.30 2.44 -18.76
N ASP A 99 21.84 3.48 -18.08
CA ASP A 99 22.67 4.63 -17.69
C ASP A 99 23.45 4.41 -16.37
N LYS A 100 23.21 3.28 -15.69
CA LYS A 100 23.79 2.89 -14.40
C LYS A 100 23.29 3.71 -13.22
N GLU A 101 22.15 4.35 -13.39
CA GLU A 101 21.38 5.02 -12.36
C GLU A 101 19.95 4.47 -12.41
N LEU A 102 19.21 4.59 -11.31
CA LEU A 102 17.79 4.24 -11.31
C LEU A 102 17.00 5.52 -11.10
N THR A 103 16.11 5.80 -12.05
CA THR A 103 14.99 6.73 -11.85
C THR A 103 14.01 6.22 -10.80
N PHE A 104 13.10 7.07 -10.35
CA PHE A 104 12.04 6.62 -9.44
C PHE A 104 11.17 5.54 -10.09
N GLU A 105 10.84 5.68 -11.37
CA GLU A 105 10.09 4.67 -12.12
C GLU A 105 10.81 3.31 -12.10
N GLU A 106 12.11 3.27 -12.39
CA GLU A 106 12.91 2.05 -12.36
C GLU A 106 13.02 1.47 -10.93
N PHE A 107 13.16 2.33 -9.93
CA PHE A 107 13.12 1.91 -8.52
C PHE A 107 11.76 1.29 -8.14
N THR A 108 10.63 1.78 -8.67
CA THR A 108 9.33 1.16 -8.38
C THR A 108 9.21 -0.28 -8.94
N ILE A 109 9.99 -0.63 -9.96
CA ILE A 109 10.08 -2.02 -10.45
C ILE A 109 10.83 -2.89 -9.43
N VAL A 110 11.89 -2.37 -8.82
CA VAL A 110 12.58 -3.04 -7.70
C VAL A 110 11.59 -3.28 -6.56
N LEU A 111 10.85 -2.24 -6.15
CA LEU A 111 9.85 -2.33 -5.10
C LEU A 111 8.78 -3.39 -5.41
N ALA A 112 8.26 -3.42 -6.65
CA ALA A 112 7.27 -4.40 -7.06
C ALA A 112 7.81 -5.83 -6.95
N LYS A 113 9.03 -6.08 -7.47
CA LYS A 113 9.69 -7.40 -7.38
C LYS A 113 9.92 -7.83 -5.94
N VAL A 114 10.43 -6.93 -5.10
CA VAL A 114 10.74 -7.17 -3.69
C VAL A 114 9.45 -7.47 -2.89
N THR A 115 8.39 -6.70 -3.13
CA THR A 115 7.10 -6.88 -2.45
C THR A 115 6.42 -8.18 -2.88
N ASP A 116 6.45 -8.52 -4.18
CA ASP A 116 5.93 -9.79 -4.70
C ASP A 116 6.69 -11.00 -4.14
N ASP A 117 8.03 -10.90 -4.05
CA ASP A 117 8.85 -11.93 -3.40
C ASP A 117 8.44 -12.14 -1.94
N ALA A 118 8.26 -11.05 -1.17
CA ALA A 118 7.83 -11.11 0.22
C ALA A 118 6.44 -11.76 0.34
N HIS A 119 5.49 -11.37 -0.52
CA HIS A 119 4.15 -11.98 -0.59
C HIS A 119 4.20 -13.48 -0.89
N ARG A 120 5.01 -13.91 -1.87
CA ARG A 120 5.14 -15.34 -2.20
C ARG A 120 5.72 -16.17 -1.06
N ILE A 121 6.62 -15.60 -0.26
CA ILE A 121 7.22 -16.31 0.87
C ILE A 121 6.18 -16.52 1.98
N ILE A 122 5.27 -15.55 2.16
CA ILE A 122 4.11 -15.71 3.05
C ILE A 122 3.27 -16.92 2.65
N HIS A 123 3.09 -17.16 1.35
CA HIS A 123 2.30 -18.29 0.83
C HIS A 123 3.04 -19.63 0.75
N LYS A 124 4.36 -19.63 0.59
CA LYS A 124 5.16 -20.86 0.36
C LYS A 124 5.54 -21.64 1.63
N ASP A 125 5.38 -21.07 2.83
CA ASP A 125 5.65 -21.84 4.07
C ASP A 125 4.41 -22.68 4.43
N ASP A 126 4.41 -23.94 3.96
CA ASP A 126 3.39 -24.97 4.25
C ASP A 126 3.17 -25.24 5.75
N ARG A 127 3.98 -24.66 6.65
CA ARG A 127 3.74 -24.70 8.11
C ARG A 127 2.73 -23.66 8.60
N TYR A 128 2.24 -22.79 7.71
CA TYR A 128 1.28 -21.71 8.02
C TYR A 128 0.06 -21.70 7.08
N THR A 129 -0.17 -22.76 6.30
CA THR A 129 -1.36 -22.92 5.43
C THR A 129 -2.66 -23.17 6.20
N CYS A 130 -2.66 -23.09 7.53
CA CYS A 130 -3.88 -22.98 8.31
C CYS A 130 -4.26 -21.51 8.38
N CYS A 131 -5.46 -21.18 7.90
CA CYS A 131 -6.12 -19.89 8.04
C CYS A 131 -5.92 -19.28 9.45
N ASP A 132 -4.88 -18.49 9.64
CA ASP A 132 -4.66 -17.71 10.85
C ASP A 132 -5.32 -16.32 10.64
N PRO A 133 -6.32 -15.95 11.47
CA PRO A 133 -6.98 -14.66 11.36
C PRO A 133 -6.07 -13.46 11.68
N ASP A 134 -4.90 -13.67 12.28
CA ASP A 134 -3.96 -12.60 12.60
C ASP A 134 -2.79 -12.56 11.61
N LEU A 135 -2.96 -11.83 10.49
CA LEU A 135 -1.90 -11.56 9.49
C LEU A 135 -0.72 -10.73 10.04
N ILE A 136 -0.61 -10.56 11.35
CA ILE A 136 0.37 -9.69 12.05
C ILE A 136 1.78 -10.33 12.14
N LEU A 137 1.98 -11.50 11.54
CA LEU A 137 3.04 -12.39 12.01
C LEU A 137 4.10 -12.81 10.99
N PHE A 138 4.16 -12.28 9.77
CA PHE A 138 5.26 -12.75 8.90
C PHE A 138 6.63 -12.18 9.30
N ILE A 139 6.69 -10.88 9.55
CA ILE A 139 7.91 -10.30 10.12
C ILE A 139 8.11 -10.76 11.57
N ARG A 140 7.04 -10.77 12.38
CA ARG A 140 7.16 -11.09 13.82
C ARG A 140 7.52 -12.56 14.07
N PHE A 141 7.17 -13.51 13.21
CA PHE A 141 7.51 -14.92 13.42
C PHE A 141 8.88 -15.33 12.85
N SER A 142 9.47 -14.57 11.93
CA SER A 142 10.89 -14.73 11.58
C SER A 142 11.81 -14.53 12.81
N GLN A 143 11.34 -13.77 13.81
CA GLN A 143 12.01 -13.58 15.10
C GLN A 143 12.03 -14.85 15.97
N GLY A 144 11.28 -15.89 15.60
CA GLY A 144 11.28 -17.18 16.30
C GLY A 144 12.51 -18.05 16.01
N CYS A 145 13.32 -17.73 15.00
CA CYS A 145 14.48 -18.58 14.64
C CYS A 145 15.81 -17.87 14.40
N GLN A 146 15.90 -16.54 14.32
CA GLN A 146 17.17 -15.81 14.38
C GLN A 146 16.97 -14.41 14.98
N THR A 147 17.88 -13.99 15.85
CA THR A 147 17.95 -12.64 16.43
C THR A 147 18.05 -11.57 15.33
N GLN A 148 16.98 -10.82 15.08
CA GLN A 148 16.96 -9.66 14.18
C GLN A 148 16.17 -8.50 14.83
N GLY A 149 16.62 -7.26 14.59
CA GLY A 149 16.11 -6.05 15.22
C GLY A 149 14.70 -5.64 14.78
N PRO A 150 14.18 -4.48 15.26
CA PRO A 150 12.88 -3.96 14.83
C PRO A 150 12.87 -3.67 13.32
N LEU A 151 11.70 -3.77 12.69
CA LEU A 151 11.55 -3.43 11.28
C LEU A 151 11.99 -2.01 10.95
N SER A 152 12.64 -1.90 9.80
CA SER A 152 12.86 -0.63 9.15
C SER A 152 11.53 0.01 8.70
N GLU A 153 11.59 1.28 8.28
CA GLU A 153 10.43 1.98 7.73
C GLU A 153 9.98 1.41 6.37
N LEU A 154 10.92 1.02 5.49
CA LEU A 154 10.59 0.42 4.20
C LEU A 154 9.95 -0.96 4.37
N GLU A 155 10.45 -1.77 5.31
CA GLU A 155 9.87 -3.08 5.60
C GLU A 155 8.47 -2.95 6.18
N LYS A 156 8.24 -1.99 7.09
CA LYS A 156 6.89 -1.66 7.58
C LYS A 156 5.96 -1.22 6.45
N ALA A 157 6.46 -0.42 5.50
CA ALA A 157 5.65 0.03 4.37
C ALA A 157 5.26 -1.13 3.44
N ILE A 158 6.19 -2.05 3.17
CA ILE A 158 5.94 -3.29 2.41
C ILE A 158 4.91 -4.16 3.15
N ASP A 159 5.06 -4.33 4.45
CA ASP A 159 4.12 -5.08 5.31
C ASP A 159 2.70 -4.50 5.21
N VAL A 160 2.56 -3.17 5.29
CA VAL A 160 1.27 -2.48 5.13
C VAL A 160 0.65 -2.73 3.76
N ILE A 161 1.44 -2.73 2.67
CA ILE A 161 0.92 -3.01 1.32
C ILE A 161 0.33 -4.43 1.26
N ILE A 162 1.05 -5.41 1.78
CA ILE A 162 0.64 -6.82 1.80
C ILE A 162 -0.58 -7.03 2.72
N ASP A 163 -0.58 -6.40 3.89
CA ASP A 163 -1.67 -6.46 4.86
C ASP A 163 -2.95 -5.89 4.30
N VAL A 164 -2.87 -4.71 3.67
CA VAL A 164 -4.02 -4.07 3.05
C VAL A 164 -4.57 -4.92 1.92
N PHE A 165 -3.73 -5.53 1.08
CA PHE A 165 -4.22 -6.46 0.06
C PHE A 165 -5.05 -7.60 0.68
N HIS A 166 -4.47 -8.33 1.64
CA HIS A 166 -5.14 -9.48 2.25
C HIS A 166 -6.35 -9.13 3.11
N GLN A 167 -6.36 -7.96 3.74
CA GLN A 167 -7.52 -7.46 4.49
C GLN A 167 -8.73 -7.24 3.56
N TYR A 168 -8.48 -6.92 2.29
CA TYR A 168 -9.53 -6.67 1.32
C TYR A 168 -9.89 -7.92 0.52
N SER A 169 -8.95 -8.79 0.14
CA SER A 169 -9.20 -10.04 -0.61
C SER A 169 -9.99 -11.10 0.17
N ARG A 170 -10.01 -11.00 1.50
CA ARG A 170 -10.68 -11.99 2.36
C ARG A 170 -12.16 -11.70 2.58
N ARG A 171 -12.75 -10.72 1.89
CA ARG A 171 -14.12 -10.26 2.16
C ARG A 171 -15.14 -11.04 1.32
N GLU A 172 -14.81 -11.38 0.10
CA GLU A 172 -15.62 -12.18 -0.81
C GLU A 172 -14.74 -12.97 -1.80
N GLY A 173 -15.26 -14.07 -2.36
CA GLY A 173 -14.53 -14.83 -3.38
C GLY A 173 -13.28 -15.55 -2.87
N ASP A 174 -12.21 -15.51 -3.67
CA ASP A 174 -10.91 -16.11 -3.36
C ASP A 174 -10.10 -15.22 -2.41
N LYS A 175 -9.51 -15.83 -1.36
CA LYS A 175 -8.84 -15.12 -0.27
C LYS A 175 -7.50 -14.49 -0.64
N ASP A 176 -6.95 -14.79 -1.82
CA ASP A 176 -5.68 -14.27 -2.32
C ASP A 176 -5.83 -13.51 -3.64
N THR A 177 -7.05 -13.07 -3.97
CA THR A 177 -7.30 -12.16 -5.09
C THR A 177 -8.34 -11.12 -4.72
N LEU A 178 -8.35 -9.96 -5.40
CA LEU A 178 -9.42 -8.98 -5.24
C LEU A 178 -10.48 -9.16 -6.33
N THR A 179 -11.72 -9.28 -5.91
CA THR A 179 -12.86 -8.98 -6.76
C THR A 179 -12.92 -7.48 -7.08
N LYS A 180 -13.70 -7.13 -8.10
CA LYS A 180 -13.95 -5.72 -8.45
C LYS A 180 -14.55 -4.90 -7.30
N ARG A 181 -15.40 -5.50 -6.46
CA ARG A 181 -16.01 -4.78 -5.33
C ARG A 181 -15.01 -4.53 -4.22
N GLU A 182 -14.13 -5.49 -3.96
CA GLU A 182 -13.04 -5.32 -3.00
C GLU A 182 -12.03 -4.28 -3.47
N LEU A 183 -11.67 -4.29 -4.76
CA LEU A 183 -10.84 -3.23 -5.36
C LEU A 183 -11.46 -1.84 -5.14
N LYS A 184 -12.76 -1.69 -5.44
CA LYS A 184 -13.49 -0.43 -5.24
C LYS A 184 -13.38 0.04 -3.78
N LEU A 185 -13.61 -0.88 -2.84
CA LEU A 185 -13.56 -0.55 -1.42
C LEU A 185 -12.13 -0.19 -0.97
N LEU A 186 -11.11 -0.86 -1.50
CA LEU A 186 -9.70 -0.55 -1.23
C LEU A 186 -9.40 0.87 -1.69
N ILE A 187 -9.72 1.22 -2.94
CA ILE A 187 -9.50 2.56 -3.49
C ILE A 187 -10.22 3.62 -2.64
N GLU A 188 -11.49 3.41 -2.32
CA GLU A 188 -12.30 4.39 -1.56
C GLU A 188 -11.82 4.62 -0.12
N LYS A 189 -11.15 3.63 0.49
CA LYS A 189 -10.78 3.66 1.92
C LYS A 189 -9.30 3.89 2.16
N GLN A 190 -8.44 3.36 1.29
CA GLN A 190 -6.99 3.36 1.44
C GLN A 190 -6.28 4.32 0.52
N LEU A 191 -6.91 4.78 -0.57
CA LEU A 191 -6.31 5.68 -1.56
C LEU A 191 -7.20 6.90 -1.82
N ALA A 192 -7.97 7.30 -0.80
CA ALA A 192 -9.01 8.31 -0.93
C ALA A 192 -8.47 9.70 -1.33
N ASN A 193 -7.24 10.04 -0.93
CA ASN A 193 -6.62 11.32 -1.26
C ASN A 193 -6.03 11.32 -2.67
N TYR A 194 -5.42 10.20 -3.09
CA TYR A 194 -4.84 10.06 -4.43
C TYR A 194 -5.91 9.86 -5.51
N LEU A 195 -6.96 9.10 -5.22
CA LEU A 195 -7.99 8.69 -6.18
C LEU A 195 -9.36 9.33 -5.88
N LYS A 196 -9.37 10.54 -5.31
CA LYS A 196 -10.59 11.27 -4.90
C LYS A 196 -11.66 11.46 -6.00
N HIS A 197 -11.24 11.42 -7.27
CA HIS A 197 -12.11 11.57 -8.43
C HIS A 197 -12.59 10.21 -9.01
N VAL A 198 -11.98 9.11 -8.59
CA VAL A 198 -12.34 7.75 -8.98
C VAL A 198 -13.46 7.26 -8.07
N LYS A 199 -14.70 7.62 -8.41
CA LYS A 199 -15.90 7.25 -7.61
C LYS A 199 -17.01 6.61 -8.43
N ASN A 200 -17.03 6.86 -9.74
CA ASN A 200 -18.04 6.31 -10.60
C ASN A 200 -17.69 4.87 -11.01
N GLN A 201 -18.71 4.08 -11.32
CA GLN A 201 -18.55 2.67 -11.66
C GLN A 201 -17.70 2.46 -12.92
N ALA A 202 -17.82 3.34 -13.92
CA ALA A 202 -17.09 3.23 -15.18
C ALA A 202 -15.57 3.37 -15.02
N SER A 203 -15.10 4.30 -14.17
CA SER A 203 -13.68 4.46 -13.86
C SER A 203 -13.13 3.24 -13.11
N ILE A 204 -13.91 2.69 -12.17
CA ILE A 204 -13.53 1.45 -11.47
C ILE A 204 -13.49 0.27 -12.44
N ASP A 205 -14.46 0.15 -13.35
CA ASP A 205 -14.49 -0.92 -14.36
C ASP A 205 -13.28 -0.84 -15.29
N GLN A 206 -12.89 0.38 -15.69
CA GLN A 206 -11.71 0.59 -16.52
C GLN A 206 -10.42 0.25 -15.78
N ILE A 207 -10.26 0.72 -14.53
CA ILE A 207 -9.10 0.37 -13.70
C ILE A 207 -9.01 -1.15 -13.51
N PHE A 208 -10.13 -1.81 -13.18
CA PHE A 208 -10.16 -3.26 -13.01
C PHE A 208 -9.69 -3.96 -14.28
N LYS A 209 -10.23 -3.58 -15.44
CA LYS A 209 -9.87 -4.15 -16.74
C LYS A 209 -8.40 -3.91 -17.12
N ASP A 210 -7.83 -2.78 -16.73
CA ASP A 210 -6.42 -2.44 -17.01
C ASP A 210 -5.45 -3.16 -16.08
N LEU A 211 -5.92 -3.64 -14.92
CA LEU A 211 -5.14 -4.40 -13.95
C LEU A 211 -5.28 -5.91 -14.15
N ASP A 212 -6.46 -6.39 -14.57
CA ASP A 212 -6.75 -7.81 -14.86
C ASP A 212 -6.08 -8.22 -16.19
N VAL A 213 -4.77 -8.48 -16.11
CA VAL A 213 -3.92 -8.80 -17.25
C VAL A 213 -4.21 -10.21 -17.75
N ASN A 214 -4.43 -11.15 -16.83
CA ASN A 214 -4.69 -12.54 -17.16
C ASN A 214 -6.15 -12.80 -17.61
N LYS A 215 -7.06 -11.84 -17.37
CA LYS A 215 -8.48 -11.86 -17.74
C LYS A 215 -9.26 -12.97 -17.05
N ASP A 216 -8.96 -13.23 -15.79
CA ASP A 216 -9.66 -14.20 -14.96
C ASP A 216 -10.78 -13.59 -14.10
N ASP A 217 -11.08 -12.30 -14.30
CA ASP A 217 -12.07 -11.53 -13.56
C ASP A 217 -11.76 -11.42 -12.05
N GLN A 218 -10.50 -11.63 -11.65
CA GLN A 218 -9.96 -11.39 -10.32
C GLN A 218 -8.63 -10.62 -10.43
N LEU A 219 -8.15 -10.04 -9.33
CA LEU A 219 -6.86 -9.36 -9.31
C LEU A 219 -5.93 -10.05 -8.32
N SER A 220 -4.92 -10.71 -8.84
CA SER A 220 -3.82 -11.26 -8.06
C SER A 220 -2.99 -10.15 -7.38
N PHE A 221 -2.16 -10.51 -6.40
CA PHE A 221 -1.26 -9.55 -5.75
C PHE A 221 -0.37 -8.81 -6.75
N GLY A 222 0.19 -9.52 -7.73
CA GLY A 222 1.02 -8.93 -8.79
C GLY A 222 0.27 -7.90 -9.65
N GLU A 223 -1.01 -8.13 -9.93
CA GLU A 223 -1.86 -7.18 -10.66
C GLU A 223 -2.22 -5.96 -9.82
N VAL A 224 -2.45 -6.14 -8.51
CA VAL A 224 -2.63 -5.02 -7.58
C VAL A 224 -1.36 -4.19 -7.43
N MET A 225 -0.17 -4.80 -7.50
CA MET A 225 1.09 -4.06 -7.49
C MET A 225 1.21 -3.09 -8.68
N LEU A 226 0.58 -3.36 -9.82
CA LEU A 226 0.52 -2.40 -10.94
C LEU A 226 -0.23 -1.12 -10.54
N LEU A 227 -1.30 -1.23 -9.75
CA LEU A 227 -2.00 -0.07 -9.21
C LEU A 227 -1.11 0.70 -8.23
N ILE A 228 -0.45 -0.01 -7.31
CA ILE A 228 0.43 0.59 -6.31
C ILE A 228 1.57 1.36 -6.99
N VAL A 229 2.21 0.77 -7.99
CA VAL A 229 3.27 1.42 -8.79
C VAL A 229 2.74 2.69 -9.47
N ARG A 230 1.57 2.64 -10.12
CA ARG A 230 0.99 3.83 -10.76
C ARG A 230 0.70 4.96 -9.76
N VAL A 231 0.17 4.62 -8.58
CA VAL A 231 -0.15 5.61 -7.54
C VAL A 231 1.12 6.22 -6.95
N ILE A 232 2.13 5.42 -6.66
CA ILE A 232 3.36 5.93 -6.04
C ILE A 232 4.17 6.78 -7.01
N VAL A 233 4.23 6.43 -8.30
CA VAL A 233 4.83 7.28 -9.35
C VAL A 233 4.11 8.63 -9.43
N ALA A 234 2.78 8.63 -9.53
CA ALA A 234 2.01 9.87 -9.54
C ALA A 234 2.19 10.71 -8.26
N THR A 235 2.43 10.04 -7.12
CA THR A 235 2.73 10.71 -5.83
C THR A 235 4.09 11.40 -5.88
N HIS A 236 5.11 10.73 -6.41
CA HIS A 236 6.45 11.28 -6.58
C HIS A 236 6.46 12.49 -7.51
N GLU A 237 5.78 12.41 -8.66
CA GLU A 237 5.61 13.54 -9.58
C GLU A 237 4.91 14.74 -8.91
N HIS A 238 3.88 14.49 -8.10
CA HIS A 238 3.15 15.54 -7.40
C HIS A 238 4.01 16.26 -6.35
N LEU A 239 4.87 15.53 -5.65
CA LEU A 239 5.79 16.11 -4.67
C LEU A 239 6.82 17.03 -5.33
N HIS A 240 7.42 16.61 -6.45
CA HIS A 240 8.31 17.46 -7.26
C HIS A 240 7.63 18.75 -7.72
N PHE A 241 6.39 18.65 -8.22
CA PHE A 241 5.62 19.83 -8.62
C PHE A 241 5.40 20.83 -7.46
N CYS A 242 5.21 20.33 -6.23
CA CYS A 242 4.99 21.18 -5.06
C CYS A 242 6.27 21.87 -4.57
N GLU A 243 7.40 21.18 -4.59
CA GLU A 243 8.70 21.73 -4.15
C GLU A 243 9.15 22.88 -5.07
N ASP A 244 9.03 22.71 -6.39
CA ASP A 244 9.38 23.75 -7.38
C ASP A 244 8.59 25.06 -7.19
N HIS A 245 7.30 24.95 -6.86
CA HIS A 245 6.42 26.12 -6.69
C HIS A 245 6.64 26.82 -5.34
N GLN A 246 7.06 26.11 -4.29
CA GLN A 246 7.42 26.73 -3.02
C GLN A 246 8.70 27.58 -3.13
N HIS A 247 9.68 27.15 -3.92
CA HIS A 247 10.90 27.92 -4.16
C HIS A 247 10.63 29.20 -4.98
N GLN A 248 9.71 29.17 -5.95
CA GLN A 248 9.32 30.37 -6.71
C GLN A 248 8.59 31.42 -5.86
N HIS A 249 7.73 31.01 -4.93
CA HIS A 249 7.02 31.94 -4.05
C HIS A 249 7.92 32.60 -2.99
N GLN A 250 8.96 31.90 -2.49
CA GLN A 250 9.93 32.51 -1.56
C GLN A 250 10.77 33.60 -2.23
N HIS A 251 11.16 33.44 -3.51
CA HIS A 251 11.92 34.45 -4.23
C HIS A 251 11.11 35.72 -4.55
N GLN A 252 9.78 35.61 -4.76
CA GLN A 252 8.94 36.80 -4.95
C GLN A 252 8.77 37.63 -3.68
N HIS A 253 8.72 37.01 -2.49
CA HIS A 253 8.60 37.75 -1.23
C HIS A 253 9.87 38.50 -0.81
N GLN A 254 11.06 38.04 -1.23
CA GLN A 254 12.31 38.79 -1.00
C GLN A 254 12.43 40.03 -1.89
N HIS A 255 11.83 40.05 -3.08
CA HIS A 255 11.86 41.22 -3.96
C HIS A 255 10.86 42.32 -3.57
N GLN A 256 9.80 42.00 -2.82
CA GLN A 256 8.85 43.00 -2.32
C GLN A 256 9.28 43.70 -1.02
N HIS A 257 10.30 43.20 -0.33
CA HIS A 257 10.83 43.84 0.89
C HIS A 257 12.02 44.77 0.65
N ASN A 258 12.45 44.95 -0.60
CA ASN A 258 13.64 45.76 -0.94
C ASN A 258 13.34 46.96 -1.86
N HIS A 259 12.09 47.44 -1.86
CA HIS A 259 11.67 48.69 -2.50
C HIS A 259 10.89 49.58 -1.54
#